data_AF-A0A6V8D240-F1
#
_entry.id   AF-A0A6V8D240-F1
#
_cell.length_a   1.000
_cell.length_b   1.000
_cell.length_c   1.000
_cell.angle_alpha   90.00
_cell.angle_beta   90.00
_cell.angle_gamma   90.00
#
_symmetry.space_group_name_H-M   'P 1'
#
loop_
_entity.id
_entity.type
_entity.pdbx_description
1 polymer ?
#
loop_
_entity_poly.entity_id
_entity_poly.type
_entity_poly.pdbx_seq_one_letter_code
_entity_poly.pdbx_strand_id
1 'polypeptide(L)'
;MSDNPFLKYSKLYIWLLYVVGLIYWCIQDSENVGFLLVGILILGAGTAASITCLIYTGDESSRLYALKRLVDVYPSIQKPEGHVRFMSKLWTTTLVLIVYFMMTNVMIFGLAESTLDIFSSFRAIMAGASGSIMHLGIGPIVTASIIMQLFAGAKIINLDLQDSDDKQLYQGIQKLLVLFMIPIESIPQVYGFLDPHPDFIISYGEGWAQALIVLQLFLGSYLVFLLDELVSKWGIGSGISLFIAAGVAQSTFVGTLSPLPTVAEAPISLDNPPSGTLPMIFYTLRTASNLEMTQGGAGGGGMFETMLLNHANPIAALVSSIIVFLVVAYAESSKLELPLTHGKMRGHKGQYPIRLVYASNIPVILMAALLANVNMFTLLFWSHPVLSTVPILGREGAFSIAKYLGAYDAGATTAQDGLAWYISMVNGVQDWLIPLLEQSGDAYGHSLWQIMIHVSAYVIVMTIGSMVFAKFWIETTNMSAKDVAKNIERTGMQIPGFRKNPKVVEQILERYIPPVTLFSGAFVGLLAAGADLLGTVGNATGTGLLLAVGIILRTYEQIQKEQAMEMHPVLREFFGAE
;
A
#
# COMPACT_ATOMS: atom_id res chain seq x y z
N MET A 1 -46.89 -5.17 11.63
CA MET A 1 -46.18 -5.31 12.93
C MET A 1 -44.79 -4.66 12.86
N SER A 2 -44.67 -3.44 12.31
CA SER A 2 -43.39 -2.88 11.84
C SER A 2 -42.98 -1.55 12.48
N ASP A 3 -43.77 -0.98 13.39
CA ASP A 3 -43.44 0.31 14.03
C ASP A 3 -43.61 0.25 15.55
N ASN A 4 -42.79 -0.56 16.20
CA ASN A 4 -42.65 -0.48 17.66
C ASN A 4 -41.32 0.20 17.99
N PRO A 5 -41.31 1.50 18.34
CA PRO A 5 -40.07 2.25 18.62
C PRO A 5 -39.24 1.58 19.73
N PHE A 6 -39.91 0.89 20.66
CA PHE A 6 -39.25 0.09 21.69
C PHE A 6 -38.31 -0.99 21.15
N LEU A 7 -38.66 -1.68 20.05
CA LEU A 7 -37.79 -2.72 19.47
C LEU A 7 -36.63 -2.11 18.67
N LYS A 8 -36.81 -0.89 18.16
CA LYS A 8 -35.78 -0.14 17.42
C LYS A 8 -34.71 0.41 18.37
N TYR A 9 -35.12 0.88 19.55
CA TYR A 9 -34.20 1.36 20.58
C TYR A 9 -33.68 0.27 21.51
N SER A 10 -34.38 -0.87 21.68
CA SER A 10 -33.92 -1.94 22.59
C SER A 10 -32.55 -2.49 22.22
N LYS A 11 -32.27 -2.64 20.91
CA LYS A 11 -30.94 -3.10 20.44
C LYS A 11 -29.83 -2.09 20.75
N LEU A 12 -30.13 -0.79 20.68
CA LEU A 12 -29.20 0.29 21.01
C LEU A 12 -28.98 0.41 22.51
N TYR A 13 -30.02 0.22 23.32
CA TYR A 13 -29.92 0.14 24.78
C TYR A 13 -29.13 -1.09 25.23
N ILE A 14 -29.33 -2.26 24.60
CA ILE A 14 -28.54 -3.47 24.89
C ILE A 14 -27.06 -3.25 24.55
N TRP A 15 -26.76 -2.60 23.43
CA TRP A 15 -25.38 -2.24 23.07
C TRP A 15 -24.77 -1.24 24.05
N LEU A 16 -25.49 -0.18 24.45
CA LEU A 16 -25.03 0.77 25.48
C LEU A 16 -24.80 0.09 26.83
N LEU A 17 -25.68 -0.82 27.25
CA LEU A 17 -25.52 -1.61 28.48
C LEU A 17 -24.29 -2.52 28.42
N TYR A 18 -24.03 -3.11 27.25
CA TYR A 18 -22.85 -3.95 27.01
C TYR A 18 -21.57 -3.11 27.07
N VAL A 19 -21.54 -1.94 26.44
CA VAL A 19 -20.42 -0.99 26.49
C VAL A 19 -20.16 -0.49 27.91
N VAL A 20 -21.20 -0.10 28.65
CA VAL A 20 -21.08 0.36 30.05
C VAL A 20 -20.61 -0.78 30.98
N GLY A 21 -21.14 -2.00 30.80
CA GLY A 21 -20.71 -3.17 31.55
C GLY A 21 -19.23 -3.54 31.29
N LEU A 22 -18.75 -3.33 30.07
CA LEU A 22 -17.36 -3.60 29.70
C LEU A 22 -16.40 -2.48 30.13
N ILE A 23 -16.83 -1.21 30.13
CA ILE A 23 -16.08 -0.11 30.74
C ILE A 23 -15.89 -0.35 32.25
N TYR A 24 -16.93 -0.87 32.92
CA TYR A 24 -16.82 -1.27 34.33
C TYR A 24 -15.84 -2.43 34.53
N TRP A 25 -15.81 -3.41 33.62
CA TRP A 25 -14.85 -4.51 33.63
C TRP A 25 -13.40 -4.02 33.36
N CYS A 26 -13.26 -3.00 32.51
CA CYS A 26 -11.98 -2.36 32.18
C CYS A 26 -11.36 -1.61 33.38
N ILE A 27 -12.16 -1.11 34.32
CA ILE A 27 -11.66 -0.48 35.56
C ILE A 27 -11.14 -1.51 36.57
N GLN A 28 -11.57 -2.78 36.45
CA GLN A 28 -11.23 -3.85 37.40
C GLN A 28 -9.92 -4.57 37.07
N ASP A 29 -9.51 -4.62 35.80
CA ASP A 29 -8.37 -5.45 35.35
C ASP A 29 -7.30 -4.59 34.65
N SER A 30 -6.21 -4.28 35.37
CA SER A 30 -5.19 -3.31 34.95
C SER A 30 -4.29 -3.77 33.80
N GLU A 31 -4.25 -5.08 33.51
CA GLU A 31 -3.41 -5.66 32.45
C GLU A 31 -4.05 -5.54 31.05
N ASN A 32 -5.38 -5.51 30.94
CA ASN A 32 -6.10 -5.52 29.65
C ASN A 32 -6.77 -4.18 29.27
N VAL A 33 -6.49 -3.11 30.00
CA VAL A 33 -7.18 -1.81 29.85
C VAL A 33 -7.10 -1.27 28.43
N GLY A 34 -5.92 -1.22 27.80
CA GLY A 34 -5.81 -0.62 26.47
C GLY A 34 -6.42 -1.46 25.33
N PHE A 35 -6.42 -2.80 25.43
CA PHE A 35 -7.06 -3.68 24.44
C PHE A 35 -8.59 -3.56 24.52
N LEU A 36 -9.14 -3.57 25.74
CA LEU A 36 -10.57 -3.44 25.97
C LEU A 36 -11.05 -2.00 25.68
N LEU A 37 -10.34 -0.96 26.12
CA LEU A 37 -10.80 0.42 26.01
C LEU A 37 -10.74 0.91 24.56
N VAL A 38 -9.64 0.68 23.84
CA VAL A 38 -9.50 1.12 22.44
C VAL A 38 -10.22 0.15 21.49
N GLY A 39 -10.11 -1.16 21.72
CA GLY A 39 -10.77 -2.19 20.91
C GLY A 39 -12.29 -2.12 21.00
N ILE A 40 -12.88 -1.99 22.20
CA ILE A 40 -14.34 -2.01 22.35
C ILE A 40 -14.98 -0.67 21.99
N LEU A 41 -14.38 0.48 22.29
CA LEU A 41 -14.96 1.77 21.87
C LEU A 41 -15.04 1.87 20.35
N ILE A 42 -14.03 1.35 19.66
CA ILE A 42 -13.89 1.53 18.21
C ILE A 42 -14.56 0.38 17.44
N LEU A 43 -14.39 -0.89 17.83
CA LEU A 43 -15.18 -1.99 17.25
C LEU A 43 -16.65 -1.86 17.63
N GLY A 44 -16.95 -1.33 18.81
CA GLY A 44 -18.29 -0.91 19.20
C GLY A 44 -18.84 0.16 18.26
N ALA A 45 -18.08 1.22 17.97
CA ALA A 45 -18.49 2.26 17.03
C ALA A 45 -18.66 1.72 15.59
N GLY A 46 -17.78 0.81 15.15
CA GLY A 46 -17.85 0.17 13.83
C GLY A 46 -19.03 -0.80 13.70
N THR A 47 -19.33 -1.56 14.75
CA THR A 47 -20.53 -2.40 14.82
C THR A 47 -21.80 -1.56 14.89
N ALA A 48 -21.80 -0.46 15.64
CA ALA A 48 -22.90 0.50 15.67
C ALA A 48 -23.14 1.15 14.30
N ALA A 49 -22.08 1.54 13.57
CA ALA A 49 -22.17 2.06 12.20
C ALA A 49 -22.71 1.01 11.23
N SER A 50 -22.23 -0.23 11.31
CA SER A 50 -22.71 -1.35 10.48
C SER A 50 -24.18 -1.68 10.75
N ILE A 51 -24.58 -1.68 12.03
CA ILE A 51 -25.98 -1.87 12.45
C ILE A 51 -26.84 -0.71 11.94
N THR A 52 -26.34 0.53 11.96
CA THR A 52 -27.04 1.71 11.44
C THR A 52 -27.30 1.59 9.92
N CYS A 53 -26.30 1.14 9.15
CA CYS A 53 -26.47 0.84 7.72
C CYS A 53 -27.48 -0.29 7.46
N LEU A 54 -27.49 -1.34 8.30
CA LEU A 54 -28.42 -2.46 8.16
C LEU A 54 -29.86 -2.11 8.55
N ILE A 55 -30.05 -1.15 9.47
CA ILE A 55 -31.36 -0.67 9.93
C ILE A 55 -31.95 0.39 8.97
N TYR A 56 -31.13 1.03 8.14
CA TYR A 56 -31.59 2.05 7.22
C TYR A 56 -32.54 1.48 6.17
N THR A 57 -33.74 2.05 6.16
CA THR A 57 -34.90 1.69 5.32
C THR A 57 -35.39 2.95 4.59
N GLY A 58 -34.48 3.82 4.16
CA GLY A 58 -34.80 4.99 3.35
C GLY A 58 -35.04 4.63 1.88
N ASP A 59 -35.72 5.53 1.15
CA ASP A 59 -36.05 5.39 -0.29
C ASP A 59 -34.85 5.65 -1.23
N GLU A 60 -33.67 5.94 -0.70
CA GLU A 60 -32.46 6.21 -1.49
C GLU A 60 -31.79 4.92 -2.00
N SER A 61 -31.03 5.04 -3.10
CA SER A 61 -30.46 3.92 -3.88
C SER A 61 -29.54 2.97 -3.10
N SER A 62 -28.95 3.43 -1.98
CA SER A 62 -27.96 2.67 -1.21
C SER A 62 -28.15 2.80 0.29
N ARG A 63 -27.94 1.68 1.01
CA ARG A 63 -28.02 1.61 2.49
C ARG A 63 -26.98 2.45 3.23
N LEU A 64 -25.99 2.99 2.51
CA LEU A 64 -24.89 3.78 3.05
C LEU A 64 -25.27 5.21 3.38
N TYR A 65 -26.39 5.70 2.83
CA TYR A 65 -26.93 7.02 3.17
C TYR A 65 -27.24 7.16 4.67
N ALA A 66 -27.38 6.04 5.38
CA ALA A 66 -27.44 5.99 6.84
C ALA A 66 -26.28 6.70 7.55
N LEU A 67 -25.09 6.72 6.92
CA LEU A 67 -23.88 7.33 7.47
C LEU A 67 -23.66 8.77 7.01
N LYS A 68 -24.55 9.34 6.19
CA LYS A 68 -24.43 10.70 5.65
C LYS A 68 -24.20 11.75 6.74
N ARG A 69 -24.89 11.62 7.88
CA ARG A 69 -24.71 12.53 9.03
C ARG A 69 -23.32 12.49 9.65
N LEU A 70 -22.63 11.34 9.62
CA LEU A 70 -21.24 11.23 10.08
C LEU A 70 -20.27 11.78 9.03
N VAL A 71 -20.59 11.59 7.74
CA VAL A 71 -19.82 12.14 6.63
C VAL A 71 -19.84 13.67 6.63
N ASP A 72 -21.00 14.28 6.85
CA ASP A 72 -21.17 15.75 6.80
C ASP A 72 -20.47 16.47 7.96
N VAL A 73 -20.30 15.81 9.11
CA VAL A 73 -19.65 16.39 10.32
C VAL A 73 -18.12 16.21 10.27
N TYR A 74 -17.61 15.31 9.44
CA TYR A 74 -16.21 14.95 9.43
C TYR A 74 -15.31 16.12 8.95
N PRO A 75 -14.23 16.45 9.68
CA PRO A 75 -13.31 17.51 9.27
C PRO A 75 -12.61 17.11 7.98
N SER A 76 -12.85 17.86 6.91
CA SER A 76 -12.21 17.62 5.62
C SER A 76 -11.53 18.88 5.11
N ILE A 77 -10.40 18.71 4.41
CA ILE A 77 -9.67 19.85 3.85
C ILE A 77 -10.53 20.47 2.74
N GLN A 78 -10.82 21.77 2.81
CA GLN A 78 -11.63 22.40 1.76
C GLN A 78 -10.83 22.45 0.44
N LYS A 79 -11.53 22.22 -0.68
CA LYS A 79 -10.93 22.45 -2.00
C LYS A 79 -10.75 23.96 -2.19
N PRO A 80 -9.67 24.41 -2.85
CA PRO A 80 -9.46 25.83 -3.12
C PRO A 80 -10.63 26.39 -3.95
N GLU A 81 -11.16 27.55 -3.58
CA GLU A 81 -12.26 28.22 -4.28
C GLU A 81 -11.85 28.79 -5.65
N GLY A 82 -10.54 28.84 -5.93
CA GLY A 82 -9.99 29.33 -7.19
C GLY A 82 -8.71 28.61 -7.62
N HIS A 83 -8.18 29.00 -8.78
CA HIS A 83 -6.96 28.41 -9.31
C HIS A 83 -5.75 28.72 -8.43
N VAL A 84 -5.14 27.67 -7.87
CA VAL A 84 -3.86 27.75 -7.14
C VAL A 84 -2.71 27.77 -8.14
N ARG A 85 -1.81 28.75 -8.00
CA ARG A 85 -0.60 28.86 -8.85
C ARG A 85 0.27 27.60 -8.72
N PHE A 86 0.91 27.21 -9.81
CA PHE A 86 1.81 26.05 -9.91
C PHE A 86 2.89 26.09 -8.84
N MET A 87 3.56 27.24 -8.66
CA MET A 87 4.60 27.35 -7.62
C MET A 87 4.05 27.13 -6.21
N SER A 88 2.81 27.56 -5.93
CA SER A 88 2.16 27.30 -4.64
C SER A 88 1.80 25.82 -4.48
N LYS A 89 1.36 25.14 -5.54
CA LYS A 89 1.12 23.69 -5.53
C LYS A 89 2.41 22.90 -5.32
N LEU A 90 3.48 23.31 -6.00
CA LEU A 90 4.80 22.71 -5.89
C LEU A 90 5.34 22.88 -4.47
N TRP A 91 5.29 24.10 -3.91
CA TRP A 91 5.68 24.34 -2.52
C TRP A 91 4.87 23.53 -1.51
N THR A 92 3.55 23.41 -1.72
CA THR A 92 2.70 22.56 -0.86
C THR A 92 3.14 21.11 -0.92
N THR A 93 3.40 20.60 -2.12
CA THR A 93 3.87 19.22 -2.35
C THR A 93 5.24 18.99 -1.70
N THR A 94 6.18 19.92 -1.85
CA THR A 94 7.51 19.87 -1.22
C THR A 94 7.42 19.95 0.30
N LEU A 95 6.58 20.83 0.85
CA LEU A 95 6.39 20.95 2.30
C LEU A 95 5.85 19.65 2.90
N VAL A 96 4.88 19.02 2.23
CA VAL A 96 4.34 17.72 2.67
C VAL A 96 5.41 16.63 2.64
N LEU A 97 6.28 16.60 1.62
CA LEU A 97 7.43 15.69 1.59
C LEU A 97 8.41 15.91 2.75
N ILE A 98 8.71 17.16 3.09
CA ILE A 98 9.59 17.48 4.22
C ILE A 98 8.97 16.97 5.53
N VAL A 99 7.68 17.22 5.74
CA VAL A 99 6.95 16.73 6.93
C VAL A 99 6.96 15.20 6.96
N TYR A 100 6.72 14.54 5.83
CA TYR A 100 6.82 13.07 5.71
C TYR A 100 8.19 12.55 6.16
N PHE A 101 9.29 13.11 5.65
CA PHE A 101 10.64 12.69 6.07
C PHE A 101 10.96 13.03 7.53
N MET A 102 10.39 14.11 8.08
CA MET A 102 10.51 14.37 9.52
C MET A 102 9.79 13.28 10.31
N MET A 103 8.56 12.92 9.93
CA MET A 103 7.76 11.91 10.63
C MET A 103 8.40 10.51 10.58
N THR A 104 9.09 10.14 9.50
CA THR A 104 9.78 8.84 9.41
C THR A 104 11.00 8.74 10.35
N ASN A 105 11.55 9.87 10.81
CA ASN A 105 12.70 9.90 11.72
C ASN A 105 12.33 10.11 13.19
N VAL A 106 11.09 10.49 13.51
CA VAL A 106 10.64 10.63 14.90
C VAL A 106 10.17 9.28 15.42
N MET A 107 10.96 8.69 16.32
CA MET A 107 10.63 7.45 17.03
C MET A 107 9.49 7.66 18.03
N ILE A 108 8.64 6.64 18.19
CA ILE A 108 7.52 6.68 19.13
C ILE A 108 8.06 6.67 20.56
N PHE A 109 7.46 7.49 21.42
CA PHE A 109 7.84 7.53 22.82
C PHE A 109 7.37 6.28 23.55
N GLY A 110 8.29 5.60 24.24
CA GLY A 110 8.00 4.46 25.10
C GLY A 110 8.19 3.09 24.46
N LEU A 111 8.74 2.98 23.24
CA LEU A 111 9.08 1.69 22.62
C LEU A 111 10.41 1.11 23.14
N ALA A 112 10.49 -0.21 23.23
CA ALA A 112 11.75 -0.93 23.46
C ALA A 112 12.70 -0.84 22.25
N GLU A 113 14.01 -0.96 22.46
CA GLU A 113 15.01 -0.91 21.37
C GLU A 113 14.97 -2.17 20.47
N SER A 114 14.36 -3.26 20.94
CA SER A 114 14.29 -4.56 20.26
C SER A 114 12.95 -4.83 19.57
N THR A 115 12.36 -3.85 18.88
CA THR A 115 11.12 -4.10 18.12
C THR A 115 11.41 -4.90 16.85
N LEU A 116 10.77 -6.06 16.69
CA LEU A 116 10.84 -6.84 15.47
C LEU A 116 10.16 -6.08 14.31
N ASP A 117 10.90 -5.81 13.23
CA ASP A 117 10.33 -5.18 12.03
C ASP A 117 9.62 -6.21 11.15
N ILE A 118 8.32 -6.38 11.40
CA ILE A 118 7.44 -7.34 10.73
C ILE A 118 7.24 -7.04 9.25
N PHE A 119 7.37 -5.77 8.88
CA PHE A 119 7.06 -5.31 7.54
C PHE A 119 8.30 -4.89 6.77
N SER A 120 9.50 -5.33 7.14
CA SER A 120 10.73 -4.93 6.45
C SER A 120 10.60 -5.07 4.92
N SER A 121 10.04 -6.18 4.43
CA SER A 121 9.77 -6.42 2.99
C SER A 121 8.63 -5.55 2.41
N PHE A 122 7.66 -5.11 3.20
CA PHE A 122 6.52 -4.30 2.72
C PHE A 122 6.68 -2.80 2.99
N ARG A 123 7.72 -2.41 3.75
CA ARG A 123 7.92 -1.07 4.30
C ARG A 123 8.03 -0.01 3.22
N ALA A 124 8.77 -0.33 2.15
CA ALA A 124 8.96 0.55 1.00
C ALA A 124 7.64 0.85 0.26
N ILE A 125 6.76 -0.15 0.13
CA ILE A 125 5.46 0.00 -0.56
C ILE A 125 4.43 0.68 0.36
N MET A 126 4.49 0.40 1.66
CA MET A 126 3.61 1.02 2.66
C MET A 126 4.06 2.42 3.09
N ALA A 127 5.16 2.92 2.53
CA ALA A 127 5.73 4.22 2.85
C ALA A 127 5.85 4.48 4.37
N GLY A 128 6.09 3.41 5.15
CA GLY A 128 6.20 3.48 6.60
C GLY A 128 7.66 3.42 7.06
N ALA A 129 7.90 3.65 8.35
CA ALA A 129 9.19 3.41 8.99
C ALA A 129 8.97 2.73 10.35
N SER A 130 9.64 1.60 10.58
CA SER A 130 9.49 0.84 11.84
C SER A 130 9.91 1.68 13.05
N GLY A 131 9.26 1.48 14.19
CA GLY A 131 9.47 2.26 15.42
C GLY A 131 9.16 3.76 15.36
N SER A 132 8.78 4.33 14.21
CA SER A 132 8.48 5.75 14.04
C SER A 132 6.99 6.07 14.08
N ILE A 133 6.63 7.36 14.14
CA ILE A 133 5.24 7.83 13.98
C ILE A 133 4.60 7.30 12.67
N MET A 134 5.43 6.99 11.67
CA MET A 134 5.04 6.41 10.38
C MET A 134 4.96 4.88 10.39
N HIS A 135 4.86 4.21 11.54
CA HIS A 135 4.89 2.74 11.60
C HIS A 135 3.82 2.07 10.73
N LEU A 136 2.57 2.55 10.77
CA LEU A 136 1.49 2.02 9.92
C LEU A 136 1.59 2.51 8.46
N GLY A 137 2.34 3.59 8.21
CA GLY A 137 2.47 4.19 6.89
C GLY A 137 1.12 4.55 6.26
N ILE A 138 0.95 4.21 4.99
CA ILE A 138 -0.31 4.37 4.23
C ILE A 138 -1.24 3.15 4.36
N GLY A 139 -0.87 2.12 5.12
CA GLY A 139 -1.59 0.84 5.24
C GLY A 139 -3.10 1.01 5.43
N PRO A 140 -3.56 1.71 6.49
CA PRO A 140 -4.98 1.90 6.77
C PRO A 140 -5.76 2.59 5.64
N ILE A 141 -5.09 3.49 4.92
CA ILE A 141 -5.67 4.25 3.82
C ILE A 141 -5.90 3.33 2.62
N VAL A 142 -4.91 2.50 2.30
CA VAL A 142 -4.99 1.54 1.20
C VAL A 142 -5.98 0.42 1.54
N THR A 143 -5.95 -0.13 2.76
CA THR A 143 -6.89 -1.17 3.21
C THR A 143 -8.34 -0.69 3.11
N ALA A 144 -8.65 0.52 3.58
CA ALA A 144 -9.99 1.10 3.45
C ALA A 144 -10.40 1.30 1.98
N SER A 145 -9.45 1.71 1.12
CA SER A 145 -9.68 1.84 -0.31
C SER A 145 -9.96 0.48 -0.97
N ILE A 146 -9.24 -0.59 -0.61
CA ILE A 146 -9.47 -1.96 -1.12
C ILE A 146 -10.90 -2.40 -0.80
N ILE A 147 -11.37 -2.19 0.44
CA ILE A 147 -12.72 -2.59 0.85
C ILE A 147 -13.78 -1.85 0.06
N MET A 148 -13.64 -0.53 -0.08
CA MET A 148 -14.61 0.27 -0.84
C MET A 148 -14.64 -0.09 -2.31
N GLN A 149 -13.47 -0.33 -2.91
CA GLN A 149 -13.37 -0.77 -4.30
C GLN A 149 -13.97 -2.16 -4.50
N LEU A 150 -13.73 -3.09 -3.58
CA LEU A 150 -14.31 -4.43 -3.65
C LEU A 150 -15.84 -4.38 -3.53
N PHE A 151 -16.39 -3.58 -2.61
CA PHE A 151 -17.83 -3.46 -2.45
C PHE A 151 -18.52 -2.75 -3.63
N ALA A 152 -17.91 -1.71 -4.18
CA ALA A 152 -18.40 -1.03 -5.38
C ALA A 152 -18.27 -1.90 -6.63
N GLY A 153 -17.11 -2.54 -6.83
CA GLY A 153 -16.83 -3.41 -7.97
C GLY A 153 -17.69 -4.69 -7.98
N ALA A 154 -17.92 -5.29 -6.81
CA ALA A 154 -18.82 -6.42 -6.67
C ALA A 154 -20.31 -6.03 -6.79
N LYS A 155 -20.63 -4.74 -6.98
CA LYS A 155 -22.00 -4.19 -7.00
C LYS A 155 -22.83 -4.57 -5.76
N ILE A 156 -22.16 -4.79 -4.63
CA ILE A 156 -22.82 -4.93 -3.32
C ILE A 156 -23.42 -3.59 -2.92
N ILE A 157 -22.75 -2.50 -3.31
CA ILE A 157 -23.15 -1.12 -3.12
C ILE A 157 -23.52 -0.54 -4.49
N ASN A 158 -24.80 -0.22 -4.70
CA ASN A 158 -25.28 0.47 -5.89
C ASN A 158 -25.17 1.99 -5.70
N LEU A 159 -23.96 2.54 -5.86
CA LEU A 159 -23.75 3.99 -5.94
C LEU A 159 -23.44 4.37 -7.39
N ASP A 160 -24.11 5.40 -7.91
CA ASP A 160 -23.78 5.96 -9.22
C ASP A 160 -22.68 7.02 -9.05
N LEU A 161 -21.44 6.64 -9.32
CA LEU A 161 -20.28 7.53 -9.22
C LEU A 161 -20.27 8.66 -10.28
N GLN A 162 -21.24 8.66 -11.21
CA GLN A 162 -21.49 9.80 -12.09
C GLN A 162 -22.24 10.93 -11.40
N ASP A 163 -23.01 10.64 -10.34
CA ASP A 163 -23.70 11.63 -9.55
C ASP A 163 -22.74 12.29 -8.53
N SER A 164 -22.89 13.61 -8.33
CA SER A 164 -22.05 14.37 -7.41
C SER A 164 -22.27 13.96 -5.97
N ASP A 165 -23.51 13.61 -5.60
CA ASP A 165 -23.89 13.33 -4.22
C ASP A 165 -23.43 11.92 -3.80
N ASP A 166 -23.67 10.91 -4.64
CA ASP A 166 -23.15 9.55 -4.45
C ASP A 166 -21.62 9.51 -4.41
N LYS A 167 -20.95 10.33 -5.22
CA LYS A 167 -19.49 10.45 -5.19
C LYS A 167 -18.98 11.08 -3.90
N GLN A 168 -19.65 12.10 -3.38
CA GLN A 168 -19.31 12.69 -2.09
C GLN A 168 -19.51 11.68 -0.96
N LEU A 169 -20.61 10.92 -0.99
CA LEU A 169 -20.89 9.87 -0.02
C LEU A 169 -19.83 8.76 -0.08
N TYR A 170 -19.47 8.28 -1.27
CA TYR A 170 -18.40 7.30 -1.46
C TYR A 170 -17.09 7.77 -0.85
N GLN A 171 -16.69 9.02 -1.15
CA GLN A 171 -15.48 9.61 -0.59
C GLN A 171 -15.57 9.74 0.94
N GLY A 172 -16.69 10.24 1.47
CA GLY A 172 -16.90 10.38 2.91
C GLY A 172 -16.80 9.06 3.68
N ILE A 173 -17.39 8.00 3.14
CA ILE A 173 -17.37 6.67 3.75
C ILE A 173 -15.96 6.07 3.69
N GLN A 174 -15.23 6.25 2.58
CA GLN A 174 -13.85 5.80 2.48
C GLN A 174 -12.99 6.43 3.60
N LYS A 175 -13.18 7.72 3.91
CA LYS A 175 -12.47 8.40 5.00
C LYS A 175 -12.83 7.87 6.38
N LEU A 176 -14.13 7.63 6.59
CA LEU A 176 -14.62 7.03 7.82
C LEU A 176 -14.05 5.61 8.00
N LEU A 177 -13.95 4.82 6.94
CA LEU A 177 -13.31 3.51 6.96
C LEU A 177 -11.81 3.60 7.24
N VAL A 178 -11.09 4.61 6.73
CA VAL A 178 -9.68 4.85 7.09
C VAL A 178 -9.56 5.03 8.61
N LEU A 179 -10.42 5.88 9.20
CA LEU A 179 -10.43 6.13 10.64
C LEU A 179 -10.68 4.87 11.47
N PHE A 180 -11.52 3.95 10.96
CA PHE A 180 -11.73 2.64 11.58
C PHE A 180 -10.57 1.69 11.36
N MET A 181 -9.85 1.77 10.22
CA MET A 181 -8.74 0.87 9.94
C MET A 181 -7.48 1.18 10.74
N ILE A 182 -7.20 2.44 11.03
CA ILE A 182 -6.05 2.84 11.86
C ILE A 182 -5.98 2.05 13.20
N PRO A 183 -7.04 2.01 14.02
CA PRO A 183 -7.07 1.23 15.26
C PRO A 183 -7.13 -0.28 15.01
N ILE A 184 -7.82 -0.75 13.97
CA ILE A 184 -7.87 -2.18 13.61
C ILE A 184 -6.47 -2.71 13.28
N GLU A 185 -5.61 -1.90 12.66
CA GLU A 185 -4.24 -2.27 12.33
C GLU A 185 -3.25 -1.98 13.48
N SER A 186 -3.39 -0.86 14.20
CA SER A 186 -2.44 -0.48 15.26
C SER A 186 -2.58 -1.28 16.55
N ILE A 187 -3.80 -1.62 16.99
CA ILE A 187 -4.01 -2.34 18.26
C ILE A 187 -3.29 -3.70 18.22
N PRO A 188 -3.52 -4.58 17.22
CA PRO A 188 -2.87 -5.88 17.21
C PRO A 188 -1.34 -5.80 17.11
N GLN A 189 -0.80 -4.76 16.47
CA GLN A 189 0.64 -4.56 16.36
C GLN A 189 1.27 -4.15 17.70
N VAL A 190 0.60 -3.28 18.48
CA VAL A 190 1.06 -2.86 19.83
C VAL A 190 0.96 -3.97 20.86
N TYR A 191 -0.12 -4.75 20.82
CA TYR A 191 -0.31 -5.88 21.71
C TYR A 191 0.42 -7.16 21.28
N GLY A 192 1.00 -7.16 20.07
CA GLY A 192 1.73 -8.29 19.52
C GLY A 192 3.24 -8.16 19.64
N PHE A 193 3.82 -7.03 19.17
CA PHE A 193 5.26 -6.98 18.90
C PHE A 193 5.93 -5.60 19.11
N LEU A 194 5.14 -4.53 19.21
CA LEU A 194 5.64 -3.21 19.58
C LEU A 194 5.61 -3.08 21.11
N ASP A 195 6.51 -3.82 21.75
CA ASP A 195 6.56 -3.88 23.21
C ASP A 195 7.03 -2.54 23.82
N PRO A 196 6.35 -2.04 24.86
CA PRO A 196 6.79 -0.86 25.58
C PRO A 196 8.10 -1.12 26.33
N HIS A 197 8.93 -0.09 26.46
CA HIS A 197 10.18 -0.15 27.21
C HIS A 197 9.91 -0.54 28.68
N PRO A 198 10.72 -1.41 29.31
CA PRO A 198 10.51 -1.84 30.70
C PRO A 198 10.35 -0.67 31.70
N ASP A 199 11.15 0.39 31.55
CA ASP A 199 11.03 1.61 32.40
C ASP A 199 9.70 2.35 32.22
N PHE A 200 9.11 2.27 31.02
CA PHE A 200 7.82 2.87 30.71
C PHE A 200 6.66 2.04 31.30
N ILE A 201 6.80 0.71 31.30
CA ILE A 201 5.87 -0.21 31.98
C ILE A 201 5.87 0.05 33.49
N ILE A 202 7.04 0.21 34.11
CA ILE A 202 7.16 0.44 35.56
C ILE A 202 6.50 1.76 36.00
N SER A 203 6.53 2.79 35.14
CA SER A 203 6.02 4.13 35.48
C SER A 203 4.52 4.31 35.24
N TYR A 204 3.95 3.68 34.22
CA TYR A 204 2.54 3.88 33.83
C TYR A 204 1.66 2.62 33.94
N GLY A 205 2.26 1.43 34.09
CA GLY A 205 1.60 0.14 33.96
C GLY A 205 1.49 -0.31 32.50
N GLU A 206 1.54 -1.62 32.28
CA GLU A 206 1.60 -2.23 30.93
C GLU A 206 0.46 -1.79 30.01
N GLY A 207 -0.79 -1.84 30.52
CA GLY A 207 -1.97 -1.47 29.72
C GLY A 207 -2.01 0.01 29.32
N TRP A 208 -1.56 0.93 30.18
CA TRP A 208 -1.53 2.37 29.87
C TRP A 208 -0.36 2.74 28.96
N ALA A 209 0.80 2.08 29.14
CA ALA A 209 1.94 2.22 28.25
C ALA A 209 1.57 1.83 26.81
N GLN A 210 0.92 0.68 26.62
CA GLN A 210 0.42 0.23 25.33
C GLN A 210 -0.65 1.19 24.77
N ALA A 211 -1.61 1.64 25.58
CA ALA A 211 -2.64 2.58 25.13
C ALA A 211 -2.06 3.92 24.62
N LEU A 212 -0.99 4.43 25.24
CA LEU A 212 -0.30 5.63 24.79
C LEU A 212 0.44 5.41 23.47
N ILE A 213 1.04 4.24 23.25
CA ILE A 213 1.66 3.89 21.96
C ILE A 213 0.59 3.81 20.86
N VAL A 214 -0.54 3.14 21.12
CA VAL A 214 -1.68 3.08 20.18
C VAL A 214 -2.18 4.48 19.84
N LEU A 215 -2.30 5.38 20.82
CA LEU A 215 -2.71 6.76 20.59
C LEU A 215 -1.71 7.53 19.70
N GLN A 216 -0.41 7.35 19.92
CA GLN A 216 0.63 7.95 19.07
C GLN A 216 0.56 7.44 17.63
N LEU A 217 0.39 6.13 17.43
CA LEU A 217 0.18 5.53 16.11
C LEU A 217 -1.09 6.06 15.44
N PHE A 218 -2.17 6.20 16.20
CA PHE A 218 -3.43 6.74 15.70
C PHE A 218 -3.27 8.17 15.20
N LEU A 219 -2.64 9.03 15.99
CA LEU A 219 -2.37 10.42 15.63
C LEU A 219 -1.42 10.51 14.42
N GLY A 220 -0.40 9.64 14.35
CA GLY A 220 0.52 9.54 13.23
C GLY A 220 -0.18 9.20 11.92
N SER A 221 -0.91 8.09 11.88
CA SER A 221 -1.66 7.69 10.67
C SER A 221 -2.76 8.68 10.30
N TYR A 222 -3.42 9.31 11.28
CA TYR A 222 -4.40 10.35 11.01
C TYR A 222 -3.75 11.58 10.36
N LEU A 223 -2.56 11.98 10.81
CA LEU A 223 -1.79 13.06 10.19
C LEU A 223 -1.39 12.73 8.76
N VAL A 224 -0.91 11.51 8.49
CA VAL A 224 -0.59 11.04 7.12
C VAL A 224 -1.80 11.14 6.20
N PHE A 225 -2.96 10.72 6.69
CA PHE A 225 -4.22 10.81 5.95
C PHE A 225 -4.59 12.28 5.62
N LEU A 226 -4.40 13.21 6.56
CA LEU A 226 -4.60 14.64 6.31
C LEU A 226 -3.59 15.21 5.30
N LEU A 227 -2.33 14.77 5.36
CA LEU A 227 -1.31 15.18 4.40
C LEU A 227 -1.62 14.65 2.99
N ASP A 228 -2.18 13.45 2.86
CA ASP A 228 -2.65 12.94 1.58
C ASP A 228 -3.81 13.77 1.00
N GLU A 229 -4.79 14.15 1.84
CA GLU A 229 -5.85 15.06 1.43
C GLU A 229 -5.33 16.43 1.00
N LEU A 230 -4.29 16.94 1.69
CA LEU A 230 -3.67 18.22 1.40
C LEU A 230 -3.02 18.18 0.01
N VAL A 231 -2.19 17.17 -0.28
CA VAL A 231 -1.55 17.01 -1.60
C VAL A 231 -2.59 16.79 -2.69
N SER A 232 -3.59 15.96 -2.44
CA SER A 232 -4.61 15.63 -3.45
C SER A 232 -5.51 16.82 -3.83
N LYS A 233 -5.61 17.87 -2.98
CA LYS A 233 -6.43 19.07 -3.23
C LYS A 233 -5.61 20.31 -3.57
N TRP A 234 -4.47 20.50 -2.91
CA TRP A 234 -3.64 21.71 -3.01
C TRP A 234 -2.28 21.46 -3.65
N GLY A 235 -1.84 20.21 -3.75
CA GLY A 235 -0.56 19.82 -4.35
C GLY A 235 -0.68 19.29 -5.77
N ILE A 236 0.37 18.63 -6.21
CA ILE A 236 0.47 17.98 -7.52
C ILE A 236 0.45 16.46 -7.32
N GLY A 237 -0.51 15.78 -7.94
CA GLY A 237 -0.65 14.33 -7.84
C GLY A 237 -1.46 13.87 -6.63
N SER A 238 -1.10 12.72 -6.07
CA SER A 238 -1.73 12.11 -4.87
C SER A 238 -0.67 11.90 -3.80
N GLY A 239 -1.01 12.18 -2.54
CA GLY A 239 -0.09 12.03 -1.42
C GLY A 239 0.36 10.59 -1.21
N ILE A 240 -0.56 9.61 -1.32
CA ILE A 240 -0.22 8.18 -1.26
C ILE A 240 0.90 7.85 -2.25
N SER A 241 0.74 8.24 -3.52
CA SER A 241 1.76 7.97 -4.54
C SER A 241 3.09 8.67 -4.25
N LEU A 242 3.02 9.91 -3.76
CA LEU A 242 4.18 10.72 -3.42
C LEU A 242 4.99 10.09 -2.26
N PHE A 243 4.31 9.59 -1.23
CA PHE A 243 4.95 8.93 -0.08
C PHE A 243 5.61 7.60 -0.48
N ILE A 244 4.97 6.80 -1.33
CA ILE A 244 5.57 5.57 -1.87
C ILE A 244 6.84 5.90 -2.66
N ALA A 245 6.75 6.85 -3.58
CA ALA A 245 7.90 7.25 -4.38
C ALA A 245 9.05 7.81 -3.52
N ALA A 246 8.74 8.59 -2.48
CA ALA A 246 9.72 9.13 -1.55
C ALA A 246 10.40 8.03 -0.72
N GLY A 247 9.62 7.11 -0.13
CA GLY A 247 10.14 6.00 0.67
C GLY A 247 11.03 5.06 -0.15
N VAL A 248 10.57 4.66 -1.35
CA VAL A 248 11.37 3.82 -2.26
C VAL A 248 12.64 4.55 -2.71
N ALA A 249 12.55 5.84 -3.08
CA ALA A 249 13.72 6.62 -3.49
C ALA A 249 14.74 6.75 -2.34
N GLN A 250 14.27 6.94 -1.11
CA GLN A 250 15.14 6.94 0.08
C GLN A 250 15.83 5.58 0.26
N SER A 251 15.07 4.48 0.23
CA SER A 251 15.62 3.12 0.36
C SER A 251 16.67 2.83 -0.72
N THR A 252 16.37 3.12 -1.99
CA THR A 252 17.32 2.93 -3.10
C THR A 252 18.56 3.82 -2.95
N PHE A 253 18.40 5.08 -2.54
CA PHE A 253 19.52 6.00 -2.31
C PHE A 253 20.42 5.51 -1.16
N VAL A 254 19.84 5.16 -0.02
CA VAL A 254 20.57 4.65 1.15
C VAL A 254 21.27 3.33 0.80
N GLY A 255 20.59 2.40 0.14
CA GLY A 255 21.19 1.13 -0.27
C GLY A 255 22.33 1.27 -1.28
N THR A 256 22.33 2.33 -2.08
CA THR A 256 23.39 2.55 -3.07
C THR A 256 24.59 3.27 -2.48
N LEU A 257 24.37 4.27 -1.61
CA LEU A 257 25.38 5.25 -1.20
C LEU A 257 25.70 5.28 0.31
N SER A 258 25.04 4.48 1.15
CA SER A 258 25.29 4.49 2.59
C SER A 258 26.74 4.10 2.94
N PRO A 259 27.49 4.97 3.64
CA PRO A 259 28.84 4.67 4.09
C PRO A 259 28.87 3.90 5.42
N LEU A 260 27.71 3.68 6.06
CA LEU A 260 27.61 3.05 7.36
C LEU A 260 27.87 1.54 7.26
N PRO A 261 28.45 0.90 8.30
CA PRO A 261 28.62 -0.55 8.33
C PRO A 261 27.29 -1.29 8.21
N THR A 262 27.31 -2.54 7.70
CA THR A 262 26.12 -3.40 7.66
C THR A 262 25.57 -3.72 9.05
N VAL A 263 26.45 -3.93 10.03
CA VAL A 263 26.08 -4.13 11.44
C VAL A 263 26.48 -2.88 12.21
N ALA A 264 25.48 -2.20 12.79
CA ALA A 264 25.64 -0.90 13.43
C ALA A 264 26.64 -0.89 14.60
N GLU A 265 26.82 -2.03 15.28
CA GLU A 265 27.69 -2.16 16.46
C GLU A 265 29.09 -2.73 16.16
N ALA A 266 29.35 -3.16 14.93
CA ALA A 266 30.65 -3.71 14.54
C ALA A 266 31.49 -2.68 13.76
N PRO A 267 32.82 -2.63 13.97
CA PRO A 267 33.69 -1.76 13.20
C PRO A 267 33.66 -2.12 11.71
N ILE A 268 33.98 -1.13 10.85
CA ILE A 268 34.11 -1.37 9.42
C ILE A 268 35.32 -2.29 9.21
N SER A 269 35.07 -3.50 8.72
CA SER A 269 36.07 -4.54 8.45
C SER A 269 35.76 -5.25 7.14
N LEU A 270 36.63 -6.16 6.70
CA LEU A 270 36.32 -6.99 5.53
C LEU A 270 35.10 -7.90 5.78
N ASP A 271 34.85 -8.30 7.03
CA ASP A 271 33.69 -9.10 7.43
C ASP A 271 32.42 -8.24 7.65
N ASN A 272 32.57 -6.93 7.84
CA ASN A 272 31.48 -5.96 7.99
C ASN A 272 31.73 -4.72 7.09
N PRO A 273 31.66 -4.88 5.76
CA PRO A 273 31.89 -3.78 4.84
C PRO A 273 30.71 -2.78 4.90
N PRO A 274 30.87 -1.58 4.31
CA PRO A 274 29.77 -0.63 4.22
C PRO A 274 28.49 -1.25 3.64
N SER A 275 27.35 -0.83 4.15
CA SER A 275 26.02 -1.28 3.75
C SER A 275 25.64 -0.86 2.33
N GLY A 276 26.13 0.29 1.87
CA GLY A 276 25.87 0.77 0.52
C GLY A 276 26.64 -0.01 -0.55
N THR A 277 26.00 -0.35 -1.67
CA THR A 277 26.66 -1.11 -2.75
C THR A 277 27.91 -0.41 -3.29
N LEU A 278 27.87 0.91 -3.52
CA LEU A 278 29.03 1.64 -4.04
C LEU A 278 30.16 1.77 -3.02
N PRO A 279 29.92 2.25 -1.77
CA PRO A 279 30.95 2.26 -0.73
C PRO A 279 31.54 0.87 -0.44
N MET A 280 30.72 -0.18 -0.48
CA MET A 280 31.16 -1.57 -0.35
C MET A 280 32.16 -1.93 -1.44
N ILE A 281 31.83 -1.68 -2.71
CA ILE A 281 32.74 -1.92 -3.84
C ILE A 281 34.07 -1.19 -3.65
N PHE A 282 34.04 0.09 -3.31
CA PHE A 282 35.27 0.87 -3.15
C PHE A 282 36.11 0.42 -1.96
N TYR A 283 35.46 0.03 -0.85
CA TYR A 283 36.16 -0.45 0.34
C TYR A 283 36.80 -1.80 0.08
N THR A 284 36.03 -2.79 -0.37
CA THR A 284 36.51 -4.17 -0.59
C THR A 284 37.61 -4.23 -1.65
N LEU A 285 37.49 -3.48 -2.75
CA LEU A 285 38.53 -3.41 -3.78
C LEU A 285 39.82 -2.73 -3.29
N ARG A 286 39.72 -1.85 -2.29
CA ARG A 286 40.87 -1.13 -1.74
C ARG A 286 41.57 -1.88 -0.61
N THR A 287 40.83 -2.63 0.21
CA THR A 287 41.35 -3.25 1.44
C THR A 287 41.60 -4.74 1.33
N ALA A 288 40.96 -5.46 0.39
CA ALA A 288 41.13 -6.90 0.26
C ALA A 288 42.39 -7.27 -0.54
N SER A 289 43.10 -8.30 -0.09
CA SER A 289 44.20 -8.90 -0.86
C SER A 289 43.69 -9.85 -1.95
N ASN A 290 44.50 -10.09 -3.00
CA ASN A 290 44.13 -10.98 -4.11
C ASN A 290 43.79 -12.42 -3.67
N LEU A 291 44.31 -12.86 -2.53
CA LEU A 291 44.06 -14.19 -1.96
C LEU A 291 42.72 -14.24 -1.22
N GLU A 292 42.41 -13.22 -0.42
CA GLU A 292 41.12 -13.10 0.29
C GLU A 292 39.96 -12.89 -0.69
N MET A 293 40.23 -12.23 -1.82
CA MET A 293 39.26 -12.08 -2.90
C MET A 293 38.84 -13.41 -3.55
N THR A 294 39.74 -14.41 -3.59
CA THR A 294 39.53 -15.66 -4.33
C THR A 294 39.25 -16.88 -3.44
N GLN A 295 39.76 -16.93 -2.21
CA GLN A 295 39.61 -18.08 -1.30
C GLN A 295 38.61 -17.85 -0.15
N GLY A 296 38.22 -16.60 0.12
CA GLY A 296 37.20 -16.27 1.12
C GLY A 296 37.65 -16.46 2.58
N GLY A 297 37.18 -15.58 3.47
CA GLY A 297 37.19 -15.81 4.92
C GLY A 297 36.26 -16.96 5.31
N ALA A 298 36.07 -17.17 6.62
CA ALA A 298 35.51 -18.38 7.27
C ALA A 298 34.10 -18.89 6.85
N GLY A 299 33.50 -18.36 5.77
CA GLY A 299 32.16 -18.72 5.25
C GLY A 299 32.12 -19.46 3.91
N GLY A 300 33.26 -19.85 3.31
CA GLY A 300 33.27 -20.82 2.20
C GLY A 300 32.94 -20.30 0.79
N GLY A 301 32.77 -18.99 0.58
CA GLY A 301 32.67 -18.35 -0.74
C GLY A 301 33.72 -17.25 -0.89
N GLY A 302 34.28 -17.08 -2.09
CA GLY A 302 35.25 -16.00 -2.35
C GLY A 302 34.63 -14.61 -2.13
N MET A 303 35.43 -13.60 -1.77
CA MET A 303 34.89 -12.23 -1.54
C MET A 303 34.17 -11.66 -2.78
N PHE A 304 34.52 -12.14 -3.98
CA PHE A 304 33.78 -11.83 -5.21
C PHE A 304 32.34 -12.37 -5.19
N GLU A 305 32.14 -13.58 -4.68
CA GLU A 305 30.82 -14.21 -4.57
C GLU A 305 29.98 -13.51 -3.51
N THR A 306 30.56 -13.16 -2.36
CA THR A 306 29.84 -12.41 -1.34
C THR A 306 29.48 -11.00 -1.81
N MET A 307 30.37 -10.31 -2.52
CA MET A 307 30.12 -9.00 -3.13
C MET A 307 29.06 -9.03 -4.24
N LEU A 308 29.06 -10.09 -5.07
CA LEU A 308 28.12 -10.23 -6.18
C LEU A 308 26.76 -10.73 -5.74
N LEU A 309 26.69 -11.61 -4.73
CA LEU A 309 25.50 -12.42 -4.45
C LEU A 309 25.09 -12.44 -2.97
N ASN A 310 25.98 -12.52 -1.97
CA ASN A 310 25.60 -12.76 -0.57
C ASN A 310 25.64 -11.54 0.39
N HIS A 311 25.98 -10.33 -0.09
CA HIS A 311 25.96 -9.12 0.73
C HIS A 311 24.54 -8.58 0.93
N ALA A 312 24.33 -7.74 1.95
CA ALA A 312 23.05 -7.05 2.20
C ALA A 312 22.54 -6.21 1.01
N ASN A 313 23.46 -5.66 0.20
CA ASN A 313 23.15 -4.95 -1.05
C ASN A 313 24.12 -5.38 -2.16
N PRO A 314 23.89 -6.53 -2.81
CA PRO A 314 24.83 -7.11 -3.76
C PRO A 314 24.89 -6.30 -5.06
N ILE A 315 26.00 -6.44 -5.80
CA ILE A 315 26.12 -5.80 -7.13
C ILE A 315 25.02 -6.29 -8.09
N ALA A 316 24.62 -7.56 -7.99
CA ALA A 316 23.52 -8.11 -8.77
C ALA A 316 22.22 -7.29 -8.56
N ALA A 317 21.94 -6.85 -7.33
CA ALA A 317 20.77 -6.02 -7.04
C ALA A 317 20.87 -4.62 -7.70
N LEU A 318 22.06 -4.03 -7.81
CA LEU A 318 22.26 -2.75 -8.50
C LEU A 318 22.03 -2.88 -10.01
N VAL A 319 22.61 -3.91 -10.62
CA VAL A 319 22.42 -4.19 -12.05
C VAL A 319 20.95 -4.51 -12.34
N SER A 320 20.33 -5.33 -11.49
CA SER A 320 18.89 -5.62 -11.55
C SER A 320 18.06 -4.35 -11.45
N SER A 321 18.35 -3.47 -10.49
CA SER A 321 17.61 -2.20 -10.32
C SER A 321 17.69 -1.32 -11.58
N ILE A 322 18.85 -1.27 -12.24
CA ILE A 322 19.01 -0.54 -13.52
C ILE A 322 18.18 -1.18 -14.63
N ILE A 323 18.20 -2.52 -14.74
CA ILE A 323 17.43 -3.25 -15.75
C ILE A 323 15.93 -3.03 -15.52
N VAL A 324 15.45 -3.21 -14.29
CA VAL A 324 14.05 -2.98 -13.90
C VAL A 324 13.65 -1.54 -14.21
N PHE A 325 14.47 -0.55 -13.84
CA PHE A 325 14.22 0.86 -14.15
C PHE A 325 14.02 1.10 -15.64
N LEU A 326 14.91 0.58 -16.50
CA LEU A 326 14.84 0.77 -17.95
C LEU A 326 13.60 0.09 -18.56
N VAL A 327 13.31 -1.14 -18.15
CA VAL A 327 12.14 -1.90 -18.64
C VAL A 327 10.84 -1.22 -18.22
N VAL A 328 10.73 -0.78 -16.96
CA VAL A 328 9.54 -0.11 -16.44
C VAL A 328 9.37 1.26 -17.09
N ALA A 329 10.44 2.05 -17.23
CA ALA A 329 10.36 3.35 -17.90
C ALA A 329 9.92 3.21 -19.36
N TYR A 330 10.42 2.20 -20.07
CA TYR A 330 10.00 1.89 -21.44
C TYR A 330 8.51 1.48 -21.50
N ALA A 331 8.08 0.60 -20.59
CA ALA A 331 6.68 0.17 -20.48
C ALA A 331 5.71 1.33 -20.20
N GLU A 332 6.02 2.18 -19.23
CA GLU A 332 5.18 3.31 -18.81
C GLU A 332 5.12 4.44 -19.86
N SER A 333 6.22 4.64 -20.59
CA SER A 333 6.26 5.63 -21.68
C SER A 333 5.49 5.20 -22.94
N SER A 334 5.16 3.91 -23.07
CA SER A 334 4.49 3.35 -24.24
C SER A 334 2.99 3.70 -24.28
N LYS A 335 2.55 4.38 -25.35
CA LYS A 335 1.17 4.87 -25.53
C LYS A 335 0.66 4.59 -26.93
N LEU A 336 -0.60 4.17 -27.04
CA LEU A 336 -1.36 4.04 -28.26
C LEU A 336 -2.24 5.29 -28.45
N GLU A 337 -2.00 6.06 -29.51
CA GLU A 337 -2.78 7.27 -29.78
C GLU A 337 -3.96 6.97 -30.70
N LEU A 338 -5.18 7.16 -30.19
CA LEU A 338 -6.38 7.09 -31.01
C LEU A 338 -6.65 8.45 -31.68
N PRO A 339 -6.72 8.53 -33.01
CA PRO A 339 -7.03 9.78 -33.69
C PRO A 339 -8.49 10.14 -33.45
N LEU A 340 -8.71 11.37 -32.98
CA LEU A 340 -10.03 11.96 -32.80
C LEU A 340 -10.16 13.19 -33.71
N THR A 341 -11.37 13.43 -34.19
CA THR A 341 -11.70 14.64 -34.94
C THR A 341 -12.75 15.43 -34.21
N HIS A 342 -12.67 16.76 -34.25
CA HIS A 342 -13.72 17.57 -33.66
C HIS A 342 -14.96 17.54 -34.58
N GLY A 343 -16.12 17.21 -34.01
CA GLY A 343 -17.35 17.07 -34.80
C GLY A 343 -17.98 18.40 -35.23
N LYS A 344 -17.54 19.55 -34.70
CA LYS A 344 -18.05 20.89 -35.03
C LYS A 344 -17.05 21.75 -35.79
N MET A 345 -15.75 21.67 -35.47
CA MET A 345 -14.70 22.42 -36.15
C MET A 345 -13.97 21.54 -37.17
N ARG A 346 -14.18 21.81 -38.46
CA ARG A 346 -13.47 21.11 -39.55
C ARG A 346 -11.97 21.41 -39.48
N GLY A 347 -11.14 20.37 -39.56
CA GLY A 347 -9.68 20.49 -39.64
C GLY A 347 -8.93 20.27 -38.32
N HIS A 348 -9.60 20.37 -37.16
CA HIS A 348 -8.98 20.10 -35.87
C HIS A 348 -8.96 18.58 -35.59
N LYS A 349 -7.76 18.00 -35.59
CA LYS A 349 -7.50 16.61 -35.20
C LYS A 349 -6.87 16.62 -33.80
N GLY A 350 -7.47 15.90 -32.87
CA GLY A 350 -6.89 15.63 -31.56
C GLY A 350 -6.45 14.16 -31.49
N GLN A 351 -5.62 13.84 -30.51
CA GLN A 351 -5.22 12.46 -30.22
C GLN A 351 -5.62 12.13 -28.78
N TYR A 352 -6.20 10.95 -28.57
CA TYR A 352 -6.47 10.43 -27.24
C TYR A 352 -5.47 9.31 -26.94
N PRO A 353 -4.47 9.54 -26.08
CA PRO A 353 -3.46 8.53 -25.76
C PRO A 353 -4.03 7.51 -24.77
N ILE A 354 -4.13 6.25 -25.20
CA ILE A 354 -4.37 5.08 -24.34
C ILE A 354 -3.00 4.50 -23.99
N ARG A 355 -2.62 4.54 -22.72
CA ARG A 355 -1.35 3.95 -22.26
C ARG A 355 -1.41 2.43 -22.34
N LEU A 356 -0.26 1.80 -22.59
CA LEU A 356 -0.14 0.34 -22.46
C LEU A 356 -0.49 -0.09 -21.03
N VAL A 357 0.03 0.65 -20.04
CA VAL A 357 -0.34 0.51 -18.63
C VAL A 357 -1.62 1.31 -18.34
N TYR A 358 -2.76 0.79 -18.81
CA TYR A 358 -4.03 1.52 -18.77
C TYR A 358 -4.57 1.73 -17.34
N ALA A 359 -4.49 0.70 -16.49
CA ALA A 359 -4.92 0.79 -15.08
C ALA A 359 -3.91 1.51 -14.16
N SER A 360 -2.80 2.03 -14.70
CA SER A 360 -1.67 2.57 -13.93
C SER A 360 -1.10 1.54 -12.94
N ASN A 361 -0.39 2.01 -11.92
CA ASN A 361 0.32 1.19 -10.94
C ASN A 361 -0.54 0.82 -9.72
N ILE A 362 -1.79 1.30 -9.68
CA ILE A 362 -2.71 1.10 -8.56
C ILE A 362 -3.05 -0.38 -8.33
N PRO A 363 -3.30 -1.22 -9.35
CA PRO A 363 -3.61 -2.64 -9.11
C PRO A 363 -2.51 -3.38 -8.37
N VAL A 364 -1.24 -3.07 -8.69
CA VAL A 364 -0.07 -3.66 -8.02
C VAL A 364 0.06 -3.15 -6.59
N ILE A 365 -0.20 -1.87 -6.34
CA ILE A 365 -0.24 -1.31 -4.97
C ILE A 365 -1.28 -2.04 -4.13
N LEU A 366 -2.49 -2.22 -4.65
CA LEU A 366 -3.58 -2.89 -3.95
C LEU A 366 -3.26 -4.37 -3.69
N MET A 367 -2.63 -5.05 -4.66
CA MET A 367 -2.22 -6.43 -4.50
C MET A 367 -1.12 -6.58 -3.45
N ALA A 368 -0.05 -5.78 -3.52
CA ALA A 368 1.03 -5.80 -2.54
C ALA A 368 0.52 -5.48 -1.12
N ALA A 369 -0.44 -4.55 -1.02
CA ALA A 369 -1.10 -4.22 0.24
C ALA A 369 -1.95 -5.38 0.79
N LEU A 370 -2.69 -6.07 -0.09
CA LEU A 370 -3.42 -7.27 0.30
C LEU A 370 -2.46 -8.35 0.83
N LEU A 371 -1.32 -8.56 0.18
CA LEU A 371 -0.32 -9.54 0.63
C LEU A 371 0.30 -9.15 1.98
N ALA A 372 0.62 -7.87 2.17
CA ALA A 372 1.12 -7.35 3.45
C ALA A 372 0.11 -7.59 4.58
N ASN A 373 -1.17 -7.30 4.33
CA ASN A 373 -2.25 -7.52 5.29
C ASN A 373 -2.45 -9.00 5.59
N VAL A 374 -2.42 -9.87 4.58
CA VAL A 374 -2.51 -11.32 4.78
C VAL A 374 -1.37 -11.80 5.68
N ASN A 375 -0.12 -11.40 5.41
CA ASN A 375 1.03 -11.76 6.22
C ASN A 375 0.91 -11.24 7.67
N MET A 376 0.48 -9.97 7.82
CA MET A 376 0.22 -9.39 9.14
C MET A 376 -0.78 -10.22 9.93
N PHE A 377 -1.94 -10.55 9.33
CA PHE A 377 -2.98 -11.30 10.03
C PHE A 377 -2.55 -12.73 10.32
N THR A 378 -1.86 -13.41 9.40
CA THR A 378 -1.35 -14.77 9.64
C THR A 378 -0.33 -14.78 10.79
N LEU A 379 0.57 -13.79 10.83
CA LEU A 379 1.53 -13.65 11.93
C LEU A 379 0.82 -13.33 13.25
N LEU A 380 -0.16 -12.42 13.26
CA LEU A 380 -0.94 -12.08 14.44
C LEU A 380 -1.69 -13.29 14.99
N PHE A 381 -2.35 -14.08 14.14
CA PHE A 381 -3.02 -15.32 14.59
C PHE A 381 -2.04 -16.38 15.11
N TRP A 382 -0.78 -16.30 14.71
CA TRP A 382 0.25 -17.25 15.13
C TRP A 382 0.89 -16.89 16.47
N SER A 383 1.13 -15.59 16.72
CA SER A 383 2.02 -15.13 17.79
C SER A 383 1.34 -14.24 18.85
N HIS A 384 0.19 -13.63 18.54
CA HIS A 384 -0.46 -12.72 19.48
C HIS A 384 -1.15 -13.50 20.62
N PRO A 385 -0.95 -13.14 21.91
CA PRO A 385 -1.44 -13.89 23.07
C PRO A 385 -2.97 -14.14 23.10
N VAL A 386 -3.76 -13.13 22.70
CA VAL A 386 -5.23 -13.24 22.63
C VAL A 386 -5.71 -13.91 21.34
N LEU A 387 -5.16 -13.55 20.17
CA LEU A 387 -5.64 -14.02 18.87
C LEU A 387 -5.20 -15.45 18.53
N SER A 388 -4.15 -15.96 19.17
CA SER A 388 -3.72 -17.36 19.05
C SER A 388 -4.75 -18.35 19.60
N THR A 389 -5.62 -17.92 20.52
CA THR A 389 -6.67 -18.76 21.12
C THR A 389 -7.98 -18.80 20.31
N VAL A 390 -8.06 -18.06 19.20
CA VAL A 390 -9.29 -17.98 18.38
C VAL A 390 -9.61 -19.38 17.81
N PRO A 391 -10.84 -19.90 17.99
CA PRO A 391 -11.16 -21.33 17.80
C PRO A 391 -10.82 -21.95 16.44
N ILE A 392 -10.75 -21.16 15.37
CA ILE A 392 -10.50 -21.64 13.99
C ILE A 392 -9.18 -21.12 13.42
N LEU A 393 -8.88 -19.84 13.66
CA LEU A 393 -7.77 -19.14 13.01
C LEU A 393 -6.49 -19.10 13.86
N GLY A 394 -6.60 -19.24 15.18
CA GLY A 394 -5.48 -19.13 16.10
C GLY A 394 -4.72 -20.45 16.26
N ARG A 395 -3.42 -20.38 16.54
CA ARG A 395 -2.53 -21.54 16.76
C ARG A 395 -3.04 -22.54 17.82
N GLU A 396 -3.68 -22.04 18.87
CA GLU A 396 -4.17 -22.80 20.02
C GLU A 396 -5.70 -23.00 20.00
N GLY A 397 -6.36 -22.68 18.89
CA GLY A 397 -7.80 -22.88 18.70
C GLY A 397 -8.21 -24.35 18.57
N ALA A 398 -9.44 -24.67 19.02
CA ALA A 398 -10.00 -26.03 19.03
C ALA A 398 -10.05 -26.74 17.65
N PHE A 399 -10.11 -25.97 16.54
CA PHE A 399 -10.05 -26.43 15.15
C PHE A 399 -9.02 -25.64 14.34
N SER A 400 -7.80 -25.48 14.88
CA SER A 400 -6.78 -24.59 14.31
C SER A 400 -6.39 -24.91 12.86
N ILE A 401 -6.60 -23.96 11.96
CA ILE A 401 -6.07 -23.93 10.58
C ILE A 401 -4.76 -23.12 10.52
N ALA A 402 -4.31 -22.54 11.64
CA ALA A 402 -3.20 -21.59 11.70
C ALA A 402 -1.91 -22.14 11.05
N LYS A 403 -1.57 -23.41 11.28
CA LYS A 403 -0.38 -24.06 10.68
C LYS A 403 -0.45 -24.15 9.15
N TYR A 404 -1.64 -24.24 8.57
CA TYR A 404 -1.83 -24.19 7.11
C TYR A 404 -1.86 -22.74 6.60
N LEU A 405 -2.26 -21.78 7.43
CA LEU A 405 -2.26 -20.36 7.10
C LEU A 405 -0.84 -19.80 7.05
N GLY A 406 -0.03 -20.05 8.07
CA GLY A 406 1.36 -19.59 8.17
C GLY A 406 2.01 -20.00 9.49
N ALA A 407 3.17 -20.65 9.44
CA ALA A 407 3.99 -20.97 10.61
C ALA A 407 5.20 -20.02 10.67
N TYR A 408 5.49 -19.54 11.88
CA TYR A 408 6.58 -18.60 12.15
C TYR A 408 7.41 -19.08 13.35
N ASP A 409 8.73 -18.97 13.27
CA ASP A 409 9.60 -19.20 14.43
C ASP A 409 9.55 -18.01 15.41
N ALA A 410 9.98 -18.27 16.65
CA ALA A 410 10.10 -17.23 17.67
C ALA A 410 11.09 -16.15 17.21
N GLY A 411 10.60 -14.93 16.99
CA GLY A 411 11.40 -13.81 16.51
C GLY A 411 11.52 -13.67 14.99
N ALA A 412 10.94 -14.59 14.21
CA ALA A 412 10.93 -14.49 12.75
C ALA A 412 9.72 -13.69 12.25
N THR A 413 9.94 -12.80 11.29
CA THR A 413 8.92 -11.93 10.71
C THR A 413 8.43 -12.42 9.34
N THR A 414 9.13 -13.37 8.74
CA THR A 414 8.74 -14.05 7.52
C THR A 414 8.07 -15.39 7.85
N ALA A 415 7.01 -15.72 7.10
CA ALA A 415 6.40 -17.04 7.20
C ALA A 415 7.42 -18.08 6.72
N GLN A 416 7.58 -19.18 7.45
CA GLN A 416 8.46 -20.28 7.06
C GLN A 416 7.70 -21.38 6.34
N ASP A 417 6.47 -21.68 6.78
CA ASP A 417 5.64 -22.74 6.19
C ASP A 417 4.17 -22.28 6.09
N GLY A 418 3.39 -22.93 5.23
CA GLY A 418 1.97 -22.64 4.99
C GLY A 418 1.68 -21.71 3.80
N LEU A 419 0.40 -21.36 3.63
CA LEU A 419 -0.06 -20.52 2.51
C LEU A 419 0.58 -19.13 2.51
N ALA A 420 0.84 -18.55 3.68
CA ALA A 420 1.51 -17.27 3.83
C ALA A 420 2.93 -17.29 3.27
N TRP A 421 3.64 -18.43 3.38
CA TRP A 421 4.94 -18.60 2.73
C TRP A 421 4.79 -18.68 1.22
N TYR A 422 3.89 -19.52 0.68
CA TYR A 422 3.69 -19.61 -0.79
C TYR A 422 3.32 -18.29 -1.48
N ILE A 423 2.74 -17.35 -0.73
CA ILE A 423 2.27 -16.07 -1.23
C ILE A 423 3.22 -14.92 -0.82
N SER A 424 4.20 -15.15 0.05
CA SER A 424 5.14 -14.11 0.45
C SER A 424 6.04 -13.68 -0.69
N MET A 425 6.52 -12.44 -0.61
CA MET A 425 7.46 -11.88 -1.58
C MET A 425 8.78 -12.65 -1.55
N VAL A 426 9.30 -12.98 -2.74
CA VAL A 426 10.65 -13.53 -2.90
C VAL A 426 11.63 -12.36 -2.91
N ASN A 427 12.58 -12.31 -1.98
CA ASN A 427 13.49 -11.17 -1.83
C ASN A 427 14.81 -11.39 -2.60
N GLY A 428 14.68 -11.48 -3.93
CA GLY A 428 15.80 -11.50 -4.84
C GLY A 428 16.42 -12.87 -5.09
N VAL A 429 17.57 -12.83 -5.75
CA VAL A 429 18.25 -14.00 -6.34
C VAL A 429 18.75 -14.98 -5.27
N GLN A 430 19.03 -14.50 -4.06
CA GLN A 430 19.49 -15.33 -2.94
C GLN A 430 18.44 -16.39 -2.56
N ASP A 431 17.16 -16.00 -2.46
CA ASP A 431 16.09 -16.85 -1.94
C ASP A 431 15.70 -18.01 -2.86
N TRP A 432 15.99 -17.92 -4.16
CA TRP A 432 15.57 -18.94 -5.12
C TRP A 432 16.69 -19.46 -6.03
N LEU A 433 17.63 -18.61 -6.48
CA LEU A 433 18.67 -19.04 -7.41
C LEU A 433 19.81 -19.77 -6.70
N ILE A 434 20.22 -19.32 -5.51
CA ILE A 434 21.35 -19.93 -4.79
C ILE A 434 21.01 -21.37 -4.34
N PRO A 435 19.85 -21.63 -3.69
CA PRO A 435 19.44 -23.01 -3.40
C PRO A 435 19.36 -23.90 -4.65
N LEU A 436 18.91 -23.34 -5.78
CA LEU A 436 18.88 -24.06 -7.07
C LEU A 436 20.27 -24.42 -7.59
N LEU A 437 21.23 -23.49 -7.49
CA LEU A 437 22.60 -23.68 -7.97
C LEU A 437 23.38 -24.65 -7.09
N GLU A 438 23.20 -24.56 -5.76
CA GLU A 438 23.86 -25.43 -4.80
C GLU A 438 23.21 -26.82 -4.68
N GLN A 439 22.01 -27.01 -5.25
CA GLN A 439 21.17 -28.20 -5.07
C GLN A 439 20.95 -28.56 -3.59
N SER A 440 21.01 -27.54 -2.72
CA SER A 440 20.76 -27.63 -1.29
C SER A 440 19.30 -27.27 -1.01
N GLY A 441 18.70 -27.93 -0.03
CA GLY A 441 17.40 -27.48 0.50
C GLY A 441 17.59 -26.15 1.25
N ASP A 442 16.50 -25.41 1.43
CA ASP A 442 16.53 -24.19 2.25
C ASP A 442 16.90 -24.53 3.71
N ALA A 443 17.37 -23.53 4.46
CA ALA A 443 17.73 -23.64 5.88
C ALA A 443 16.61 -24.24 6.75
N TYR A 444 15.36 -24.14 6.29
CA TYR A 444 14.15 -24.65 6.95
C TYR A 444 13.75 -26.07 6.52
N GLY A 445 14.55 -26.75 5.70
CA GLY A 445 14.32 -28.14 5.26
C GLY A 445 13.38 -28.27 4.06
N HIS A 446 13.08 -27.18 3.36
CA HIS A 446 12.27 -27.23 2.13
C HIS A 446 13.05 -27.87 0.99
N SER A 447 12.39 -28.80 0.30
CA SER A 447 12.94 -29.41 -0.91
C SER A 447 13.00 -28.38 -2.05
N LEU A 448 13.95 -28.58 -2.98
CA LEU A 448 14.10 -27.74 -4.18
C LEU A 448 12.78 -27.50 -4.94
N TRP A 449 11.94 -28.54 -5.00
CA TRP A 449 10.62 -28.49 -5.63
C TRP A 449 9.67 -27.52 -4.91
N GLN A 450 9.71 -27.47 -3.57
CA GLN A 450 8.86 -26.55 -2.81
C GLN A 450 9.24 -25.08 -3.04
N ILE A 451 10.53 -24.78 -3.17
CA ILE A 451 11.03 -23.43 -3.51
C ILE A 451 10.52 -22.99 -4.89
N MET A 452 10.53 -23.90 -5.87
CA MET A 452 9.98 -23.61 -7.21
C MET A 452 8.46 -23.42 -7.20
N ILE A 453 7.75 -24.18 -6.36
CA ILE A 453 6.30 -23.97 -6.16
C ILE A 453 6.07 -22.61 -5.51
N HIS A 454 6.88 -22.19 -4.54
CA HIS A 454 6.80 -20.86 -3.93
C HIS A 454 6.99 -19.73 -4.95
N VAL A 455 8.07 -19.77 -5.74
CA VAL A 455 8.33 -18.77 -6.79
C VAL A 455 7.18 -18.72 -7.80
N SER A 456 6.74 -19.87 -8.29
CA SER A 456 5.65 -19.92 -9.28
C SER A 456 4.31 -19.49 -8.70
N ALA A 457 3.99 -19.89 -7.46
CA ALA A 457 2.79 -19.47 -6.76
C ALA A 457 2.76 -17.96 -6.55
N TYR A 458 3.87 -17.37 -6.08
CA TYR A 458 4.00 -15.92 -5.90
C TYR A 458 3.75 -15.17 -7.22
N VAL A 459 4.44 -15.55 -8.31
CA VAL A 459 4.27 -14.92 -9.63
C VAL A 459 2.83 -15.03 -10.12
N ILE A 460 2.21 -16.20 -9.98
CA ILE A 460 0.82 -16.43 -10.40
C ILE A 460 -0.15 -15.58 -9.58
N VAL A 461 -0.01 -15.58 -8.25
CA VAL A 461 -0.88 -14.83 -7.34
C VAL A 461 -0.74 -13.34 -7.59
N MET A 462 0.48 -12.83 -7.72
CA MET A 462 0.74 -11.42 -8.00
C MET A 462 0.18 -10.98 -9.36
N THR A 463 0.34 -11.80 -10.40
CA THR A 463 -0.17 -11.52 -11.75
C THR A 463 -1.70 -11.56 -11.80
N ILE A 464 -2.32 -12.64 -11.32
CA ILE A 464 -3.78 -12.79 -11.34
C ILE A 464 -4.44 -11.77 -10.41
N GLY A 465 -3.88 -11.54 -9.23
CA GLY A 465 -4.36 -10.51 -8.30
C GLY A 465 -4.34 -9.12 -8.94
N SER A 466 -3.24 -8.76 -9.60
CA SER A 466 -3.12 -7.49 -10.34
C SER A 466 -4.12 -7.38 -11.50
N MET A 467 -4.42 -8.48 -12.20
CA MET A 467 -5.47 -8.51 -13.24
C MET A 467 -6.86 -8.25 -12.66
N VAL A 468 -7.19 -8.87 -11.53
CA VAL A 468 -8.47 -8.72 -10.84
C VAL A 468 -8.64 -7.29 -10.34
N PHE A 469 -7.62 -6.74 -9.67
CA PHE A 469 -7.65 -5.35 -9.22
C PHE A 469 -7.68 -4.35 -10.37
N ALA A 470 -6.99 -4.62 -11.49
CA ALA A 470 -7.07 -3.76 -12.68
C ALA A 470 -8.50 -3.68 -13.23
N LYS A 471 -9.21 -4.82 -13.27
CA LYS A 471 -10.61 -4.86 -13.69
C LYS A 471 -11.50 -4.07 -12.74
N PHE A 472 -11.39 -4.32 -11.43
CA PHE A 472 -12.19 -3.58 -10.43
C PHE A 472 -11.90 -2.09 -10.46
N TRP A 473 -10.63 -1.69 -10.63
CA TRP A 473 -10.24 -0.31 -10.74
C TRP A 473 -10.93 0.40 -11.91
N ILE A 474 -11.05 -0.24 -13.06
CA ILE A 474 -11.66 0.38 -14.24
C ILE A 474 -13.18 0.38 -14.20
N GLU A 475 -13.80 -0.57 -13.51
CA GLU A 475 -15.24 -0.58 -13.28
C GLU A 475 -15.67 0.45 -12.20
N THR A 476 -14.82 0.71 -11.21
CA THR A 476 -15.09 1.66 -10.12
C THR A 476 -14.63 3.08 -10.42
N THR A 477 -13.81 3.26 -11.45
CA THR A 477 -13.40 4.59 -11.92
C THR A 477 -14.11 4.95 -13.21
N ASN A 478 -14.17 6.24 -13.53
CA ASN A 478 -14.74 6.77 -14.79
C ASN A 478 -13.87 6.45 -16.03
N MET A 479 -13.23 5.29 -16.05
CA MET A 479 -12.34 4.78 -17.11
C MET A 479 -12.94 3.59 -17.86
N SER A 480 -14.18 3.21 -17.54
CA SER A 480 -14.91 2.19 -18.29
C SER A 480 -15.17 2.64 -19.74
N ALA A 481 -15.38 1.70 -20.66
CA ALA A 481 -15.63 2.03 -22.07
C ALA A 481 -16.81 2.98 -22.27
N LYS A 482 -17.86 2.80 -21.47
CA LYS A 482 -19.04 3.64 -21.46
C LYS A 482 -18.74 5.06 -20.98
N ASP A 483 -17.99 5.20 -19.89
CA ASP A 483 -17.65 6.51 -19.32
C ASP A 483 -16.70 7.29 -20.24
N VAL A 484 -15.71 6.61 -20.82
CA VAL A 484 -14.79 7.21 -21.80
C VAL A 484 -15.56 7.65 -23.05
N ALA A 485 -16.50 6.84 -23.55
CA ALA A 485 -17.35 7.23 -24.68
C ALA A 485 -18.18 8.49 -24.38
N LYS A 486 -18.82 8.54 -23.20
CA LYS A 486 -19.60 9.69 -22.73
C LYS A 486 -18.74 10.95 -22.57
N ASN A 487 -17.49 10.79 -22.09
CA ASN A 487 -16.53 11.89 -21.97
C ASN A 487 -16.06 12.41 -23.35
N ILE A 488 -15.79 11.52 -24.31
CA ILE A 488 -15.44 11.89 -25.69
C ILE A 488 -16.61 12.64 -26.35
N GLU A 489 -17.84 12.20 -26.12
CA GLU A 489 -19.03 12.91 -26.60
C GLU A 489 -19.15 14.30 -25.97
N ARG A 490 -18.99 14.41 -24.64
CA ARG A 490 -19.12 15.68 -23.90
C ARG A 490 -18.10 16.73 -24.38
N THR A 491 -16.91 16.29 -24.79
CA THR A 491 -15.88 17.17 -25.40
C THR A 491 -16.17 17.53 -26.86
N GLY A 492 -17.24 17.02 -27.46
CA GLY A 492 -17.61 17.25 -28.86
C GLY A 492 -16.68 16.57 -29.87
N MET A 493 -15.86 15.62 -29.41
CA MET A 493 -14.93 14.85 -30.21
C MET A 493 -15.61 13.59 -30.78
N GLN A 494 -15.18 13.14 -31.95
CA GLN A 494 -15.70 11.93 -32.60
C GLN A 494 -14.58 11.13 -33.25
N ILE A 495 -14.73 9.80 -33.28
CA ILE A 495 -13.83 8.91 -34.01
C ILE A 495 -14.07 9.13 -35.52
N PRO A 496 -13.02 9.43 -36.31
CA PRO A 496 -13.15 9.59 -37.76
C PRO A 496 -13.81 8.37 -38.42
N GLY A 497 -14.76 8.61 -39.32
CA GLY A 497 -15.43 7.54 -40.08
C GLY A 497 -16.69 6.96 -39.43
N PHE A 498 -17.00 7.27 -38.16
CA PHE A 498 -18.21 6.80 -37.49
C PHE A 498 -19.22 7.94 -37.25
N ARG A 499 -20.51 7.59 -37.20
CA ARG A 499 -21.58 8.55 -36.85
C ARG A 499 -21.48 8.94 -35.37
N LYS A 500 -21.94 10.16 -35.03
CA LYS A 500 -22.06 10.68 -33.65
C LYS A 500 -23.14 9.93 -32.87
N ASN A 501 -22.88 8.67 -32.54
CA ASN A 501 -23.72 7.91 -31.62
C ASN A 501 -22.82 7.37 -30.51
N PRO A 502 -23.06 7.74 -29.24
CA PRO A 502 -22.27 7.27 -28.10
C PRO A 502 -22.16 5.76 -28.04
N LYS A 503 -23.24 5.05 -28.40
CA LYS A 503 -23.28 3.59 -28.43
C LYS A 503 -22.29 2.98 -29.44
N VAL A 504 -22.01 3.69 -30.54
CA VAL A 504 -21.05 3.22 -31.56
C VAL A 504 -19.62 3.39 -31.06
N VAL A 505 -19.33 4.53 -30.41
CA VAL A 505 -18.02 4.77 -29.79
C VAL A 505 -17.78 3.81 -28.63
N GLU A 506 -18.79 3.57 -27.81
CA GLU A 506 -18.78 2.60 -26.71
C GLU A 506 -18.48 1.18 -27.22
N GLN A 507 -19.20 0.69 -28.24
CA GLN A 507 -18.94 -0.64 -28.82
C GLN A 507 -17.51 -0.82 -29.36
N ILE A 508 -16.94 0.24 -29.93
CA ILE A 508 -15.54 0.21 -30.38
C ILE A 508 -14.62 0.13 -29.17
N LEU A 509 -14.81 1.00 -28.18
CA LEU A 509 -14.00 1.05 -26.97
C LEU A 509 -14.11 -0.23 -26.12
N GLU A 510 -15.28 -0.87 -26.08
CA GLU A 510 -15.54 -2.12 -25.37
C GLU A 510 -14.76 -3.30 -25.98
N ARG A 511 -14.38 -3.21 -27.25
CA ARG A 511 -13.48 -4.20 -27.89
C ARG A 511 -12.02 -4.02 -27.46
N TYR A 512 -11.61 -2.82 -27.04
CA TYR A 512 -10.20 -2.51 -26.72
C TYR A 512 -9.93 -2.42 -25.22
N ILE A 513 -10.79 -1.74 -24.46
CA ILE A 513 -10.51 -1.42 -23.05
C ILE A 513 -10.43 -2.67 -22.16
N PRO A 514 -11.37 -3.63 -22.18
CA PRO A 514 -11.27 -4.82 -21.32
C PRO A 514 -10.03 -5.70 -21.60
N PRO A 515 -9.68 -6.04 -22.86
CA PRO A 515 -8.44 -6.76 -23.15
C PRO A 515 -7.19 -5.98 -22.73
N VAL A 516 -7.13 -4.68 -23.01
CA VAL A 516 -5.99 -3.83 -22.60
C VAL A 516 -5.89 -3.74 -21.08
N THR A 517 -7.01 -3.67 -20.37
CA THR A 517 -7.07 -3.67 -18.91
C THR A 517 -6.45 -4.94 -18.35
N LEU A 518 -6.92 -6.09 -18.84
CA LEU A 518 -6.47 -7.39 -18.37
C LEU A 518 -4.99 -7.61 -18.69
N PHE A 519 -4.58 -7.24 -19.91
CA PHE A 519 -3.18 -7.28 -20.32
C PHE A 519 -2.32 -6.35 -19.46
N SER A 520 -2.77 -5.12 -19.19
CA SER A 520 -2.03 -4.18 -18.35
C SER A 520 -1.86 -4.69 -16.92
N GLY A 521 -2.91 -5.22 -16.30
CA GLY A 521 -2.82 -5.81 -14.96
C GLY A 521 -1.88 -7.01 -14.92
N ALA A 522 -1.94 -7.89 -15.93
CA ALA A 522 -1.05 -9.04 -16.04
C ALA A 522 0.41 -8.61 -16.25
N PHE A 523 0.63 -7.66 -17.16
CA PHE A 523 1.96 -7.20 -17.53
C PHE A 523 2.67 -6.48 -16.37
N VAL A 524 1.98 -5.57 -15.68
CA VAL A 524 2.55 -4.88 -14.51
C VAL A 524 2.75 -5.84 -13.34
N GLY A 525 1.81 -6.77 -13.10
CA GLY A 525 1.97 -7.80 -12.07
C GLY A 525 3.16 -8.73 -12.32
N LEU A 526 3.38 -9.13 -13.58
CA LEU A 526 4.54 -9.93 -13.99
C LEU A 526 5.84 -9.14 -13.86
N LEU A 527 5.86 -7.87 -14.26
CA LEU A 527 7.02 -7.01 -14.09
C LEU A 527 7.37 -6.80 -12.61
N ALA A 528 6.36 -6.62 -11.75
CA ALA A 528 6.54 -6.48 -10.31
C ALA A 528 7.13 -7.75 -9.70
N ALA A 529 6.52 -8.92 -9.97
CA ALA A 529 7.02 -10.19 -9.49
C ALA A 529 8.42 -10.51 -10.05
N GLY A 530 8.68 -10.21 -11.32
CA GLY A 530 9.99 -10.37 -11.94
C GLY A 530 11.05 -9.47 -11.31
N ALA A 531 10.71 -8.23 -10.97
CA ALA A 531 11.60 -7.32 -10.26
C ALA A 531 11.92 -7.82 -8.84
N ASP A 532 10.93 -8.36 -8.12
CA ASP A 532 11.15 -8.96 -6.80
C ASP A 532 12.08 -10.18 -6.88
N LEU A 533 11.91 -11.04 -7.89
CA LEU A 533 12.78 -12.21 -8.11
C LEU A 533 14.24 -11.84 -8.42
N LEU A 534 14.47 -10.73 -9.13
CA LEU A 534 15.83 -10.27 -9.42
C LEU A 534 16.46 -9.53 -8.24
N GLY A 535 15.64 -9.04 -7.31
CA GLY A 535 16.08 -8.24 -6.17
C GLY A 535 16.56 -6.85 -6.57
N THR A 536 16.49 -5.90 -5.65
CA THR A 536 16.80 -4.48 -5.90
C THR A 536 17.54 -3.87 -4.72
N VAL A 537 18.23 -2.76 -4.95
CA VAL A 537 19.13 -2.17 -3.96
C VAL A 537 18.38 -1.48 -2.82
N GLY A 538 18.85 -1.70 -1.59
CA GLY A 538 18.50 -0.90 -0.42
C GLY A 538 17.25 -1.33 0.31
N ASN A 539 16.90 -2.62 0.26
CA ASN A 539 15.60 -3.15 0.72
C ASN A 539 14.39 -2.43 0.06
N ALA A 540 14.61 -1.60 -0.96
CA ALA A 540 13.55 -1.19 -1.86
C ALA A 540 13.15 -2.45 -2.60
N THR A 541 11.97 -3.00 -2.36
CA THR A 541 11.49 -4.17 -3.11
C THR A 541 11.39 -3.87 -4.61
N GLY A 542 11.44 -4.91 -5.44
CA GLY A 542 11.36 -4.76 -6.89
C GLY A 542 10.02 -4.16 -7.33
N THR A 543 8.95 -4.59 -6.68
CA THR A 543 7.63 -3.97 -6.75
C THR A 543 7.70 -2.49 -6.35
N GLY A 544 8.35 -2.14 -5.23
CA GLY A 544 8.53 -0.74 -4.82
C GLY A 544 9.22 0.12 -5.87
N LEU A 545 10.31 -0.36 -6.46
CA LEU A 545 11.05 0.35 -7.51
C LEU A 545 10.19 0.60 -8.76
N LEU A 546 9.44 -0.41 -9.22
CA LEU A 546 8.51 -0.28 -10.34
C LEU A 546 7.49 0.83 -10.08
N LEU A 547 6.88 0.81 -8.88
CA LEU A 547 5.88 1.79 -8.49
C LEU A 547 6.45 3.21 -8.48
N ALA A 548 7.63 3.39 -7.88
CA ALA A 548 8.28 4.69 -7.78
C ALA A 548 8.58 5.28 -9.16
N VAL A 549 9.12 4.49 -10.10
CA VAL A 549 9.41 4.95 -11.46
C VAL A 549 8.15 5.42 -12.17
N GLY A 550 7.08 4.62 -12.15
CA GLY A 550 5.83 5.00 -12.82
C GLY A 550 5.15 6.20 -12.15
N ILE A 551 5.22 6.31 -10.82
CA ILE A 551 4.70 7.48 -10.09
C ILE A 551 5.49 8.75 -10.44
N ILE A 552 6.82 8.68 -10.49
CA ILE A 552 7.67 9.83 -10.83
C ILE A 552 7.40 10.28 -12.27
N LEU A 553 7.32 9.35 -13.23
CA LEU A 553 6.99 9.67 -14.62
C LEU A 553 5.59 10.31 -14.74
N ARG A 554 4.61 9.79 -14.02
CA ARG A 554 3.25 10.35 -14.01
C ARG A 554 3.20 11.74 -13.36
N THR A 555 3.94 11.93 -12.26
CA THR A 555 4.04 13.23 -11.58
C THR A 555 4.74 14.24 -12.48
N TYR A 556 5.78 13.83 -13.20
CA TYR A 556 6.47 14.66 -14.19
C TYR A 556 5.52 15.12 -15.31
N GLU A 557 4.72 14.21 -15.87
CA GLU A 557 3.70 14.57 -16.87
C GLU A 557 2.63 15.52 -16.31
N GLN A 558 2.25 15.35 -15.04
CA GLN A 558 1.30 16.26 -14.38
C GLN A 558 1.91 17.66 -14.21
N ILE A 559 3.15 17.75 -13.78
CA ILE A 559 3.91 19.00 -13.68
C ILE A 559 3.97 19.70 -15.04
N GLN A 560 4.32 18.97 -16.11
CA GLN A 560 4.35 19.52 -17.46
C GLN A 560 2.99 20.06 -17.91
N LYS A 561 1.91 19.33 -17.63
CA LYS A 561 0.54 19.77 -17.95
C LYS A 561 0.16 21.03 -17.18
N GLU A 562 0.45 21.09 -15.89
CA GLU A 562 0.15 22.27 -15.08
C GLU A 562 0.93 23.49 -15.54
N GLN A 563 2.23 23.33 -15.81
CA GLN A 563 3.05 24.42 -16.35
C GLN A 563 2.54 24.90 -17.72
N ALA A 564 2.13 23.98 -18.61
CA ALA A 564 1.56 24.34 -19.91
C ALA A 564 0.24 25.12 -19.78
N MET A 565 -0.62 24.73 -18.83
CA MET A 565 -1.88 25.45 -18.55
C MET A 565 -1.65 26.86 -18.01
N GLU A 566 -0.58 27.09 -17.24
CA GLU A 566 -0.22 28.43 -16.78
C GLU A 566 0.40 29.30 -17.87
N MET A 567 1.25 28.73 -18.73
CA MET A 567 1.92 29.48 -19.80
C MET A 567 0.99 29.90 -20.94
N HIS A 568 -0.08 29.14 -21.19
CA HIS A 568 -1.03 29.42 -22.26
C HIS A 568 -2.48 29.54 -21.75
N PRO A 569 -2.96 30.77 -21.48
CA PRO A 569 -4.32 31.01 -20.98
C PRO A 569 -5.43 30.46 -21.90
N VAL A 570 -5.16 30.37 -23.21
CA VAL A 570 -6.11 29.79 -24.19
C VAL A 570 -6.26 28.28 -24.01
N LEU A 571 -5.22 27.57 -23.55
CA LEU A 571 -5.33 26.14 -23.21
C LEU A 571 -6.19 25.95 -21.95
N ARG A 572 -6.20 26.91 -21.03
CA ARG A 572 -7.02 26.87 -19.80
C ARG A 572 -8.52 26.88 -20.11
N GLU A 573 -8.95 27.70 -21.07
CA GLU A 573 -10.36 27.76 -21.53
C GLU A 573 -10.76 26.47 -22.27
N PHE A 574 -9.81 25.85 -22.99
CA PHE A 574 -10.04 24.61 -23.73
C PHE A 574 -10.18 23.36 -22.83
N PHE A 575 -9.49 23.32 -21.68
CA PHE A 575 -9.55 22.21 -20.72
C PHE A 575 -10.67 22.35 -19.66
N GLY A 576 -11.48 23.42 -19.72
CA GLY A 576 -12.67 23.57 -18.87
C GLY A 576 -12.35 23.78 -17.39
N ALA A 577 -11.29 24.51 -17.07
CA ALA A 577 -11.00 24.94 -15.71
C ALA A 577 -11.78 26.22 -15.35
N GLU A 578 -13.10 26.08 -15.27
CA GLU A 578 -14.00 26.91 -14.45
C GLU A 578 -14.88 26.03 -13.58
#